data_AF-A0A8R2BB77-F1
#
_entry.id   AF-A0A8R2BB77-F1
#
_cell.length_a   1.000
_cell.length_b   1.000
_cell.length_c   1.000
_cell.angle_alpha   90.00
_cell.angle_beta   90.00
_cell.angle_gamma   90.00
#
_symmetry.space_group_name_H-M   'P 1'
#
loop_
_entity.id
_entity.type
_entity.pdbx_description
1 polymer ?
#
loop_
_entity_poly.entity_id
_entity_poly.type
_entity_poly.pdbx_seq_one_letter_code
_entity_poly.pdbx_strand_id
1 'polypeptide(L)'
;MKTLFGVCDDECAKESVEEIGKIEKTNERMLHILKDQTTVVKSAIKGISTTSEEVNRLYAELVDKQGIIGELVNKTNTMEALVLSNKIHGIFTALLVQYSMETQSISAIITAARTGVIHPSLMTPRESANHLTQIKLNLPINLNLPMGANPNEIYELSKITKMAVFYKENPIVFVIQIPLVTELELTLYRILPIPQPVETRMNGVINKNHSIILKPEFTYVGITKNREEYTTFTETQLLSCKETEIFTICPEFSPVVHSSSRNPCEISLFKNPDVLPKTCEAGVL
;
A
#
# COMPACT_ATOMS: atom_id res chain seq x y z
N MET A 1 10.04 10.00 -9.96
CA MET A 1 9.68 9.67 -8.55
C MET A 1 8.19 9.89 -8.46
N LYS A 2 7.36 8.84 -8.65
CA LYS A 2 5.95 8.95 -9.06
C LYS A 2 4.98 9.55 -8.01
N THR A 3 5.42 9.69 -6.77
CA THR A 3 4.63 10.28 -5.68
C THR A 3 5.56 10.99 -4.69
N LEU A 4 5.13 12.15 -4.16
CA LEU A 4 5.84 12.91 -3.14
C LEU A 4 4.85 13.30 -2.03
N PHE A 5 5.12 12.91 -0.79
CA PHE A 5 4.27 13.17 0.39
C PHE A 5 2.79 12.75 0.22
N GLY A 6 2.53 11.64 -0.47
CA GLY A 6 1.16 11.16 -0.72
C GLY A 6 0.39 11.97 -1.77
N VAL A 7 1.08 12.82 -2.54
CA VAL A 7 0.53 13.49 -3.71
C VAL A 7 1.15 12.86 -4.96
N CYS A 8 0.29 12.56 -5.93
CA CYS A 8 0.65 11.97 -7.23
C CYS A 8 1.32 13.06 -8.09
N ASP A 9 2.43 12.73 -8.76
CA ASP A 9 3.04 13.63 -9.75
C ASP A 9 2.33 13.54 -11.11
N ASP A 10 2.75 14.36 -12.08
CA ASP A 10 2.11 14.42 -13.41
C ASP A 10 2.13 13.07 -14.16
N GLU A 11 3.17 12.27 -13.94
CA GLU A 11 3.32 10.95 -14.58
C GLU A 11 2.35 9.95 -13.96
N CYS A 12 2.33 9.86 -12.63
CA CYS A 12 1.37 9.07 -11.86
C CYS A 12 -0.08 9.43 -12.20
N ALA A 13 -0.39 10.72 -12.35
CA ALA A 13 -1.75 11.18 -12.65
C ALA A 13 -2.16 10.80 -14.08
N LYS A 14 -1.24 10.87 -15.05
CA LYS A 14 -1.51 10.44 -16.44
C LYS A 14 -1.76 8.95 -16.53
N GLU A 15 -0.89 8.12 -15.94
CA GLU A 15 -1.04 6.65 -15.94
C GLU A 15 -2.36 6.23 -15.30
N SER A 16 -2.68 6.80 -14.13
CA SER A 16 -3.91 6.46 -13.39
C SER A 16 -5.16 6.82 -14.18
N VAL A 17 -5.20 7.98 -14.84
CA VAL A 17 -6.34 8.42 -15.67
C VAL A 17 -6.50 7.54 -16.91
N GLU A 18 -5.40 7.11 -17.53
CA GLU A 18 -5.47 6.22 -18.69
C GLU A 18 -6.07 4.86 -18.31
N GLU A 19 -5.64 4.27 -17.19
CA GLU A 19 -6.18 3.00 -16.70
C GLU A 19 -7.65 3.12 -16.28
N ILE A 20 -8.05 4.21 -15.62
CA ILE A 20 -9.46 4.51 -15.32
C ILE A 20 -10.27 4.54 -16.61
N GLY A 21 -9.80 5.24 -17.65
CA GLY A 21 -10.48 5.31 -18.94
C GLY A 21 -10.58 3.95 -19.66
N LYS A 22 -9.63 3.04 -19.47
CA LYS A 22 -9.71 1.65 -19.98
C LYS A 22 -10.79 0.86 -19.23
N ILE A 23 -10.86 0.99 -17.91
CA ILE A 23 -11.86 0.31 -17.07
C ILE A 23 -13.26 0.82 -17.40
N GLU A 24 -13.47 2.12 -17.51
CA GLU A 24 -14.76 2.71 -17.87
C GLU A 24 -15.27 2.19 -19.21
N LYS A 25 -14.43 2.20 -20.25
CA LYS A 25 -14.78 1.64 -21.57
C LYS A 25 -15.06 0.13 -21.53
N THR A 26 -14.34 -0.60 -20.69
CA THR A 26 -14.54 -2.05 -20.52
C THR A 26 -15.83 -2.34 -19.77
N ASN A 27 -16.15 -1.56 -18.74
CA ASN A 27 -17.41 -1.64 -18.01
C ASN A 27 -18.60 -1.25 -18.89
N GLU A 28 -18.50 -0.18 -19.69
CA GLU A 28 -19.53 0.17 -20.68
C GLU A 28 -19.76 -0.98 -21.67
N ARG A 29 -18.68 -1.58 -22.21
CA ARG A 29 -18.78 -2.75 -23.09
C ARG A 29 -19.37 -3.96 -22.37
N MET A 30 -18.97 -4.24 -21.13
CA MET A 30 -19.49 -5.34 -20.34
C MET A 30 -20.97 -5.13 -20.02
N LEU A 31 -21.38 -3.91 -19.64
CA LEU A 31 -22.79 -3.54 -19.47
C LEU A 31 -23.57 -3.76 -20.76
N HIS A 32 -23.00 -3.40 -21.91
CA HIS A 32 -23.61 -3.61 -23.21
C HIS A 32 -23.76 -5.11 -23.56
N ILE A 33 -22.73 -5.93 -23.28
CA ILE A 33 -22.73 -7.38 -23.53
C ILE A 33 -23.65 -8.12 -22.54
N LEU A 34 -23.67 -7.72 -21.27
CA LEU A 34 -24.53 -8.30 -20.23
C LEU A 34 -26.01 -7.96 -20.46
N LYS A 35 -26.31 -6.78 -21.02
CA LYS A 35 -27.67 -6.42 -21.46
C LYS A 35 -28.19 -7.38 -22.53
N ASP A 36 -27.30 -7.90 -23.38
CA ASP A 36 -27.63 -8.86 -24.44
C ASP A 36 -27.77 -10.32 -23.95
N GLN A 37 -27.41 -10.64 -22.70
CA GLN A 37 -27.41 -12.01 -22.12
C GLN A 37 -28.15 -12.03 -20.76
N THR A 38 -29.47 -12.20 -20.75
CA THR A 38 -30.35 -11.61 -19.70
C THR A 38 -30.52 -12.36 -18.36
N THR A 39 -29.96 -13.55 -18.10
CA THR A 39 -30.41 -14.32 -16.90
C THR A 39 -29.56 -14.12 -15.63
N VAL A 40 -28.26 -13.81 -15.75
CA VAL A 40 -27.31 -13.73 -14.60
C VAL A 40 -27.19 -12.29 -14.02
N VAL A 41 -27.84 -11.33 -14.68
CA VAL A 41 -27.58 -9.88 -14.61
C VAL A 41 -28.11 -9.18 -13.34
N LYS A 42 -29.10 -9.76 -12.65
CA LYS A 42 -29.86 -9.05 -11.61
C LYS A 42 -29.06 -8.66 -10.36
N SER A 43 -27.96 -9.34 -10.08
CA SER A 43 -27.14 -9.13 -8.87
C SER A 43 -26.07 -8.04 -9.05
N ALA A 44 -25.34 -8.05 -10.17
CA ALA A 44 -24.28 -7.07 -10.45
C ALA A 44 -24.82 -5.68 -10.80
N ILE A 45 -25.96 -5.61 -11.51
CA ILE A 45 -26.63 -4.33 -11.77
C ILE A 45 -27.18 -3.71 -10.48
N LYS A 46 -27.52 -4.50 -9.46
CA LYS A 46 -28.16 -4.01 -8.24
C LYS A 46 -27.34 -2.93 -7.55
N GLY A 47 -26.00 -3.07 -7.45
CA GLY A 47 -25.13 -2.10 -6.80
C GLY A 47 -25.02 -0.74 -7.54
N ILE A 48 -24.94 -0.77 -8.87
CA ILE A 48 -24.91 0.45 -9.71
C ILE A 48 -26.31 1.09 -9.80
N SER A 49 -27.36 0.27 -9.94
CA SER A 49 -28.75 0.72 -9.94
C SER A 49 -29.10 1.42 -8.64
N THR A 50 -28.71 0.87 -7.48
CA THR A 50 -29.00 1.48 -6.19
C THR A 50 -28.36 2.86 -6.03
N THR A 51 -27.11 3.03 -6.46
CA THR A 51 -26.45 4.35 -6.38
C THR A 51 -27.07 5.35 -7.36
N SER A 52 -27.41 4.92 -8.58
CA SER A 52 -28.08 5.78 -9.56
C SER A 52 -29.52 6.14 -9.16
N GLU A 53 -30.25 5.22 -8.55
CA GLU A 53 -31.60 5.43 -8.00
C GLU A 53 -31.55 6.41 -6.83
N GLU A 54 -30.54 6.30 -5.96
CA GLU A 54 -30.36 7.19 -4.83
C GLU A 54 -29.97 8.62 -5.25
N VAL A 55 -29.09 8.76 -6.25
CA VAL A 55 -28.78 10.06 -6.88
C VAL A 55 -30.02 10.68 -7.53
N ASN A 56 -30.81 9.90 -8.28
CA ASN A 56 -32.04 10.39 -8.89
C ASN A 56 -33.09 10.78 -7.84
N ARG A 57 -33.18 10.06 -6.72
CA ARG A 57 -34.04 10.41 -5.58
C ARG A 57 -33.63 11.74 -4.94
N LEU A 58 -32.33 11.92 -4.70
CA LEU A 58 -31.77 13.17 -4.15
C LEU A 58 -31.99 14.34 -5.10
N TYR A 59 -31.83 14.12 -6.41
CA TYR A 59 -32.11 15.13 -7.42
C TYR A 59 -33.60 15.52 -7.46
N ALA A 60 -34.49 14.53 -7.35
CA ALA A 60 -35.93 14.78 -7.24
C ALA A 60 -36.29 15.56 -5.98
N GLU A 61 -35.68 15.24 -4.82
CA GLU A 61 -35.86 16.01 -3.58
C GLU A 61 -35.34 17.45 -3.70
N LEU A 62 -34.22 17.67 -4.40
CA LEU A 62 -33.70 19.01 -4.66
C LEU A 62 -34.62 19.82 -5.58
N VAL A 63 -35.11 19.21 -6.66
CA VAL A 63 -36.07 19.82 -7.58
C VAL A 63 -37.38 20.15 -6.88
N ASP A 64 -37.87 19.26 -6.00
CA ASP A 64 -39.05 19.51 -5.19
C ASP A 64 -38.83 20.69 -4.22
N LYS A 65 -37.70 20.71 -3.50
CA LYS A 65 -37.31 21.84 -2.63
C LYS A 65 -37.17 23.15 -3.41
N GLN A 66 -36.71 23.10 -4.66
CA GLN A 66 -36.55 24.26 -5.53
C GLN A 66 -37.88 24.72 -6.16
N GLY A 67 -38.78 23.78 -6.47
CA GLY A 67 -40.15 24.04 -6.91
C GLY A 67 -40.98 24.71 -5.81
N ILE A 68 -40.84 24.26 -4.57
CA ILE A 68 -41.41 24.92 -3.37
C ILE A 68 -40.89 26.36 -3.30
N ILE A 69 -39.60 26.63 -3.46
CA ILE A 69 -39.07 28.01 -3.48
C ILE A 69 -39.71 28.85 -4.60
N GLY A 70 -39.93 28.29 -5.80
CA GLY A 70 -40.53 28.97 -6.94
C GLY A 70 -42.03 29.30 -6.76
N GLU A 71 -42.81 28.36 -6.22
CA GLU A 71 -44.24 28.57 -5.93
C GLU A 71 -44.47 29.59 -4.79
N LEU A 72 -43.54 29.66 -3.83
CA LEU A 72 -43.65 30.52 -2.66
C LEU A 72 -43.32 32.00 -2.94
N VAL A 73 -42.64 32.36 -4.04
CA VAL A 73 -42.35 33.78 -4.39
C VAL A 73 -43.60 34.57 -4.83
N ASN A 74 -44.69 33.89 -5.18
CA ASN A 74 -45.87 34.49 -5.81
C ASN A 74 -47.03 34.89 -4.87
N LYS A 75 -46.92 34.75 -3.54
CA LYS A 75 -48.05 34.96 -2.60
C LYS A 75 -47.85 36.13 -1.62
N THR A 76 -48.79 37.09 -1.65
CA THR A 76 -48.77 38.37 -0.92
C THR A 76 -49.72 38.35 0.29
N ASN A 77 -49.24 37.94 1.47
CA ASN A 77 -49.90 38.15 2.77
C ASN A 77 -48.83 38.20 3.88
N THR A 78 -48.88 39.16 4.81
CA THR A 78 -47.76 39.46 5.74
C THR A 78 -47.45 38.35 6.75
N MET A 79 -48.47 37.61 7.23
CA MET A 79 -48.32 36.47 8.14
C MET A 79 -47.82 35.22 7.38
N GLU A 80 -48.34 35.01 6.16
CA GLU A 80 -47.87 33.94 5.26
C GLU A 80 -46.41 34.19 4.83
N ALA A 81 -46.02 35.45 4.59
CA ALA A 81 -44.66 35.87 4.26
C ALA A 81 -43.66 35.60 5.39
N LEU A 82 -44.07 35.77 6.66
CA LEU A 82 -43.21 35.46 7.82
C LEU A 82 -43.01 33.95 7.98
N VAL A 83 -44.07 33.15 7.82
CA VAL A 83 -43.99 31.68 7.79
C VAL A 83 -43.14 31.20 6.61
N LEU A 84 -43.25 31.87 5.45
CA LEU A 84 -42.43 31.67 4.26
C LEU A 84 -40.95 31.88 4.56
N SER A 85 -40.61 33.03 5.14
CA SER A 85 -39.24 33.43 5.45
C SER A 85 -38.59 32.43 6.39
N ASN A 86 -39.31 31.99 7.42
CA ASN A 86 -38.82 30.97 8.35
C ASN A 86 -38.60 29.60 7.67
N LYS A 87 -39.47 29.18 6.74
CA LYS A 87 -39.28 27.93 5.99
C LYS A 87 -38.08 28.01 5.05
N ILE A 88 -37.93 29.10 4.30
CA ILE A 88 -36.78 29.35 3.42
C ILE A 88 -35.49 29.35 4.25
N HIS A 89 -35.48 30.07 5.37
CA HIS A 89 -34.34 30.09 6.29
C HIS A 89 -33.99 28.70 6.82
N GLY A 90 -35.00 27.88 7.16
CA GLY A 90 -34.79 26.49 7.57
C GLY A 90 -34.15 25.62 6.48
N ILE A 91 -34.61 25.73 5.23
CA ILE A 91 -34.05 24.99 4.09
C ILE A 91 -32.59 25.43 3.82
N PHE A 92 -32.33 26.74 3.78
CA PHE A 92 -30.97 27.26 3.59
C PHE A 92 -30.04 26.84 4.70
N THR A 93 -30.50 26.88 5.96
CA THR A 93 -29.71 26.42 7.10
C THR A 93 -29.38 24.93 6.98
N ALA A 94 -30.36 24.09 6.61
CA ALA A 94 -30.13 22.67 6.40
C ALA A 94 -29.12 22.40 5.27
N LEU A 95 -29.22 23.13 4.14
CA LEU A 95 -28.27 23.00 3.02
C LEU A 95 -26.85 23.44 3.41
N LEU A 96 -26.71 24.56 4.14
CA LEU A 96 -25.41 25.04 4.62
C LEU A 96 -24.77 24.06 5.59
N VAL A 97 -25.56 23.49 6.51
CA VAL A 97 -25.10 22.45 7.43
C VAL A 97 -24.66 21.21 6.66
N GLN A 98 -25.45 20.75 5.70
CA GLN A 98 -25.10 19.61 4.86
C GLN A 98 -23.80 19.85 4.08
N TYR A 99 -23.67 21.00 3.42
CA TYR A 99 -22.46 21.37 2.68
C TYR A 99 -21.22 21.43 3.60
N SER A 100 -21.38 21.98 4.80
CA SER A 100 -20.32 22.01 5.82
C SER A 100 -19.90 20.60 6.22
N MET A 101 -20.86 19.70 6.47
CA MET A 101 -20.59 18.32 6.86
C MET A 101 -19.90 17.52 5.75
N GLU A 102 -20.36 17.66 4.51
CA GLU A 102 -19.76 17.00 3.34
C GLU A 102 -18.33 17.50 3.09
N THR A 103 -18.11 18.82 3.17
CA THR A 103 -16.78 19.42 3.03
C THR A 103 -15.83 18.93 4.12
N GLN A 104 -16.30 18.84 5.37
CA GLN A 104 -15.50 18.33 6.49
C GLN A 104 -15.18 16.84 6.32
N SER A 105 -16.14 16.05 5.83
CA SER A 105 -15.94 14.62 5.52
C SER A 105 -14.89 14.42 4.43
N ILE A 106 -14.98 15.15 3.31
CA ILE A 106 -13.99 15.09 2.23
C ILE A 106 -12.60 15.49 2.74
N SER A 107 -12.52 16.56 3.56
CA SER A 107 -11.26 17.00 4.17
C SER A 107 -10.64 15.92 5.06
N ALA A 108 -11.46 15.24 5.87
CA ALA A 108 -11.00 14.13 6.71
C ALA A 108 -10.51 12.94 5.87
N ILE A 109 -11.22 12.58 4.80
CA ILE A 109 -10.82 11.50 3.89
C ILE A 109 -9.47 11.82 3.22
N ILE A 110 -9.30 13.03 2.69
CA ILE A 110 -8.04 13.46 2.05
C ILE A 110 -6.90 13.49 3.06
N THR A 111 -7.16 13.95 4.29
CA THR A 111 -6.15 14.00 5.35
C THR A 111 -5.68 12.60 5.75
N ALA A 112 -6.61 11.66 5.94
CA ALA A 112 -6.28 10.27 6.22
C ALA A 112 -5.47 9.64 5.08
N ALA A 113 -5.86 9.91 3.83
CA ALA A 113 -5.16 9.39 2.66
C ALA A 113 -3.72 9.91 2.55
N ARG A 114 -3.47 11.17 2.90
CA ARG A 114 -2.10 11.74 2.96
C ARG A 114 -1.22 11.05 4.00
N THR A 115 -1.80 10.49 5.05
CA THR A 115 -1.08 9.68 6.05
C THR A 115 -1.05 8.19 5.71
N GLY A 116 -1.48 7.79 4.51
CA GLY A 116 -1.49 6.39 4.05
C GLY A 116 -2.66 5.55 4.57
N VAL A 117 -3.64 6.16 5.25
CA VAL A 117 -4.78 5.45 5.86
C VAL A 117 -6.02 5.59 4.99
N ILE A 118 -6.71 4.48 4.73
CA ILE A 118 -7.98 4.48 4.01
C ILE A 118 -9.09 4.89 4.98
N HIS A 119 -9.75 6.01 4.71
CA HIS A 119 -10.89 6.43 5.50
C HIS A 119 -12.07 5.46 5.31
N PRO A 120 -12.77 5.01 6.37
CA PRO A 120 -13.84 4.03 6.25
C PRO A 120 -15.01 4.46 5.37
N SER A 121 -15.24 5.76 5.21
CA SER A 121 -16.25 6.31 4.29
C SER A 121 -15.91 6.14 2.80
N LEU A 122 -14.64 5.87 2.48
CA LEU A 122 -14.21 5.58 1.10
C LEU A 122 -14.29 4.07 0.81
N MET A 123 -13.78 3.26 1.73
CA MET A 123 -13.82 1.80 1.62
C MET A 123 -13.70 1.18 3.01
N THR A 124 -14.61 0.29 3.36
CA THR A 124 -14.56 -0.43 4.63
C THR A 124 -13.47 -1.52 4.62
N PRO A 125 -12.99 -1.98 5.78
CA PRO A 125 -12.07 -3.11 5.85
C PRO A 125 -12.61 -4.38 5.19
N ARG A 126 -13.93 -4.60 5.27
CA ARG A 126 -14.59 -5.77 4.66
C ARG A 126 -14.60 -5.69 3.13
N GLU A 127 -14.87 -4.52 2.57
CA GLU A 127 -14.79 -4.32 1.11
C GLU A 127 -13.36 -4.45 0.61
N SER A 128 -12.39 -3.88 1.34
CA SER A 128 -10.97 -4.01 1.05
C SER A 128 -10.54 -5.48 0.99
N ALA A 129 -10.91 -6.27 1.99
CA ALA A 129 -10.69 -7.71 2.05
C ALA A 129 -11.26 -8.44 0.83
N ASN A 130 -12.50 -8.14 0.44
CA ASN A 130 -13.13 -8.74 -0.73
C ASN A 130 -12.36 -8.42 -2.03
N HIS A 131 -11.96 -7.16 -2.22
CA HIS A 131 -11.16 -6.76 -3.38
C HIS A 131 -9.79 -7.43 -3.42
N LEU A 132 -9.10 -7.51 -2.27
CA LEU A 132 -7.81 -8.20 -2.17
C LEU A 132 -7.92 -9.68 -2.50
N THR A 133 -9.01 -10.34 -2.08
CA THR A 133 -9.28 -11.74 -2.45
C THR A 133 -9.37 -11.91 -3.96
N GLN A 134 -10.05 -10.99 -4.66
CA GLN A 134 -10.18 -11.03 -6.12
C GLN A 134 -8.85 -10.73 -6.82
N ILE A 135 -8.06 -9.78 -6.31
CA ILE A 135 -6.73 -9.46 -6.84
C ILE A 135 -5.81 -10.68 -6.72
N LYS A 136 -5.84 -11.38 -5.57
CA LYS A 136 -5.02 -12.57 -5.31
C LYS A 136 -5.18 -13.66 -6.39
N LEU A 137 -6.36 -13.80 -6.98
CA LEU A 137 -6.63 -14.79 -8.04
C LEU A 137 -5.90 -14.49 -9.36
N ASN A 138 -5.48 -13.25 -9.58
CA ASN A 138 -4.90 -12.78 -10.84
C ASN A 138 -3.44 -12.33 -10.68
N LEU A 139 -2.80 -12.65 -9.55
CA LEU A 139 -1.40 -12.28 -9.33
C LEU A 139 -0.46 -13.11 -10.23
N PRO A 140 0.67 -12.51 -10.64
CA PRO A 140 1.73 -13.26 -11.31
C PRO A 140 2.23 -14.43 -10.47
N ILE A 141 2.74 -15.45 -11.15
CA ILE A 141 3.33 -16.63 -10.50
C ILE A 141 4.47 -16.19 -9.56
N ASN A 142 4.53 -16.79 -8.37
CA ASN A 142 5.51 -16.52 -7.30
C ASN A 142 5.40 -15.14 -6.62
N LEU A 143 4.34 -14.38 -6.90
CA LEU A 143 4.03 -13.15 -6.16
C LEU A 143 2.74 -13.32 -5.37
N ASN A 144 2.76 -12.82 -4.15
CA ASN A 144 1.63 -12.84 -3.24
C ASN A 144 1.36 -11.45 -2.67
N LEU A 145 0.14 -11.30 -2.14
CA LEU A 145 -0.14 -10.21 -1.22
C LEU A 145 0.66 -10.43 0.07
N PRO A 146 1.23 -9.36 0.65
CA PRO A 146 2.01 -9.45 1.89
C PRO A 146 1.17 -9.96 3.06
N MET A 147 -0.14 -9.68 3.04
CA MET A 147 -1.07 -10.05 4.11
C MET A 147 -2.37 -10.56 3.49
N GLY A 148 -3.11 -11.34 4.28
CA GLY A 148 -4.34 -11.97 3.86
C GLY A 148 -5.49 -10.97 3.69
N ALA A 149 -6.54 -11.47 3.06
CA ALA A 149 -7.80 -10.76 2.86
C ALA A 149 -8.71 -10.80 4.10
N ASN A 150 -8.15 -10.85 5.30
CA ASN A 150 -8.92 -10.81 6.54
C ASN A 150 -9.14 -9.35 6.94
N PRO A 151 -10.37 -8.90 7.28
CA PRO A 151 -10.62 -7.54 7.77
C PRO A 151 -9.69 -7.10 8.92
N ASN A 152 -9.26 -8.03 9.78
CA ASN A 152 -8.37 -7.73 10.90
C ASN A 152 -6.92 -7.41 10.46
N GLU A 153 -6.51 -7.88 9.28
CA GLU A 153 -5.16 -7.70 8.72
C GLU A 153 -5.07 -6.44 7.83
N ILE A 154 -6.21 -5.82 7.49
CA ILE A 154 -6.26 -4.61 6.65
C ILE A 154 -5.52 -3.44 7.30
N TYR A 155 -5.55 -3.35 8.63
CA TYR A 155 -4.81 -2.32 9.35
C TYR A 155 -3.29 -2.52 9.19
N GLU A 156 -2.78 -3.74 9.33
CA GLU A 156 -1.36 -4.03 9.11
C GLU A 156 -0.97 -3.79 7.65
N LEU A 157 -1.84 -4.14 6.71
CA LEU A 157 -1.63 -3.87 5.29
C LEU A 157 -1.47 -2.36 5.05
N SER A 158 -2.25 -1.53 5.72
CA SER A 158 -2.17 -0.06 5.58
C SER A 158 -0.81 0.52 5.99
N LYS A 159 -0.05 -0.14 6.88
CA LYS A 159 1.31 0.30 7.27
C LYS A 159 2.31 0.15 6.12
N ILE A 160 2.09 -0.83 5.24
CA ILE A 160 3.02 -1.18 4.17
C ILE A 160 2.58 -0.67 2.80
N THR A 161 1.31 -0.32 2.62
CA THR A 161 0.84 0.34 1.40
C THR A 161 1.33 1.79 1.33
N LYS A 162 1.33 2.34 0.12
CA LYS A 162 1.45 3.79 -0.10
C LYS A 162 0.15 4.27 -0.70
N MET A 163 -0.26 5.48 -0.34
CA MET A 163 -1.43 6.10 -0.92
C MET A 163 -1.06 7.42 -1.57
N ALA A 164 -1.69 7.70 -2.70
CA ALA A 164 -1.62 8.99 -3.35
C ALA A 164 -3.02 9.52 -3.64
N VAL A 165 -3.19 10.83 -3.49
CA VAL A 165 -4.45 11.51 -3.85
C VAL A 165 -4.15 12.57 -4.88
N PHE A 166 -5.01 12.65 -5.90
CA PHE A 166 -4.99 13.74 -6.85
C PHE A 166 -6.40 14.13 -7.28
N TYR A 167 -6.52 15.34 -7.83
CA TYR A 167 -7.75 15.85 -8.41
C TYR A 167 -7.46 16.24 -9.85
N LYS A 168 -8.21 15.68 -10.80
CA LYS A 168 -8.07 16.00 -12.22
C LYS A 168 -9.40 15.78 -12.93
N GLU A 169 -9.87 16.77 -13.68
CA GLU A 169 -11.06 16.67 -14.55
C GLU A 169 -12.37 16.31 -13.80
N ASN A 170 -12.55 16.80 -12.56
CA ASN A 170 -13.67 16.59 -11.61
C ASN A 170 -13.57 15.47 -10.55
N PRO A 171 -13.06 14.25 -10.80
CA PRO A 171 -12.94 13.27 -9.72
C PRO A 171 -11.75 13.56 -8.80
N ILE A 172 -11.94 13.28 -7.51
CA ILE A 172 -10.83 13.07 -6.56
C ILE A 172 -10.48 11.58 -6.65
N VAL A 173 -9.25 11.28 -7.03
CA VAL A 173 -8.77 9.92 -7.24
C VAL A 173 -7.83 9.52 -6.11
N PHE A 174 -8.08 8.34 -5.55
CA PHE A 174 -7.26 7.72 -4.51
C PHE A 174 -6.55 6.49 -5.10
N VAL A 175 -5.23 6.55 -5.16
CA VAL A 175 -4.39 5.46 -5.69
C VAL A 175 -3.74 4.74 -4.51
N ILE A 176 -4.06 3.46 -4.34
CA ILE A 176 -3.48 2.60 -3.32
C ILE A 176 -2.44 1.71 -3.99
N GLN A 177 -1.18 1.88 -3.60
CA GLN A 177 -0.07 1.05 -4.05
C GLN A 177 0.20 -0.03 -3.01
N ILE A 178 -0.10 -1.27 -3.38
CA ILE A 178 0.12 -2.44 -2.54
C ILE A 178 1.39 -3.14 -3.03
N PRO A 179 2.44 -3.25 -2.19
CA PRO A 179 3.63 -4.01 -2.57
C PRO A 179 3.26 -5.48 -2.70
N LEU A 180 3.76 -6.15 -3.73
CA LEU A 180 3.72 -7.60 -3.83
C LEU A 180 5.00 -8.18 -3.21
N VAL A 181 4.89 -9.35 -2.62
CA VAL A 181 6.01 -10.04 -1.99
C VAL A 181 6.19 -11.43 -2.58
N THR A 182 7.42 -11.91 -2.54
CA THR A 182 7.76 -13.31 -2.83
C THR A 182 7.54 -14.18 -1.58
N GLU A 183 7.36 -15.48 -1.77
CA GLU A 183 7.33 -16.46 -0.66
C GLU A 183 8.72 -16.75 -0.07
N LEU A 184 9.77 -16.09 -0.57
CA LEU A 184 11.13 -16.27 -0.09
C LEU A 184 11.32 -15.66 1.30
N GLU A 185 11.53 -16.53 2.28
CA GLU A 185 11.86 -16.14 3.65
C GLU A 185 13.37 -16.20 3.89
N LEU A 186 13.91 -15.09 4.40
CA LEU A 186 15.33 -14.94 4.72
C LEU A 186 15.49 -14.62 6.21
N THR A 187 16.45 -15.28 6.85
CA THR A 187 16.91 -14.88 8.19
C THR A 187 18.06 -13.90 8.04
N LEU A 188 17.91 -12.70 8.61
CA LEU A 188 18.94 -11.68 8.59
C LEU A 188 19.99 -11.96 9.68
N TYR A 189 21.25 -12.01 9.29
CA TYR A 189 22.40 -12.14 10.17
C TYR A 189 23.27 -10.89 10.09
N ARG A 190 23.72 -10.41 11.25
CA ARG A 190 24.79 -9.42 11.34
C ARG A 190 26.11 -10.14 11.54
N ILE A 191 27.07 -9.87 10.67
CA ILE A 191 28.40 -10.47 10.73
C ILE A 191 29.27 -9.65 11.66
N LEU A 192 29.79 -10.30 12.69
CA LEU A 192 30.68 -9.70 13.68
C LEU A 192 32.01 -10.45 13.67
N PRO A 193 33.08 -9.87 13.10
CA PRO A 193 34.37 -10.52 13.11
C PRO A 193 34.98 -10.45 14.51
N ILE A 194 35.33 -11.61 15.07
CA ILE A 194 35.95 -11.72 16.39
C ILE A 194 37.44 -12.01 16.18
N PRO A 195 38.35 -11.16 16.72
CA PRO A 195 39.79 -11.45 16.71
C PRO A 195 40.10 -12.73 17.48
N GLN A 196 40.90 -13.61 16.89
CA GLN A 196 41.38 -14.82 17.54
C GLN A 196 42.89 -14.72 17.78
N PRO A 197 43.37 -14.92 19.03
CA PRO A 197 44.80 -14.90 19.31
C PRO A 197 45.49 -16.07 18.60
N VAL A 198 46.67 -15.81 18.05
CA VAL A 198 47.47 -16.83 17.39
C VAL A 198 48.80 -17.03 18.09
N GLU A 199 49.19 -18.29 18.25
CA GLU A 199 50.51 -18.64 18.75
C GLU A 199 51.51 -18.53 17.61
N THR A 200 52.38 -17.52 17.69
CA THR A 200 53.51 -17.37 16.76
C THR A 200 54.78 -17.87 17.42
N ARG A 201 55.57 -18.67 16.71
CA ARG A 201 56.91 -19.08 17.16
C ARG A 201 57.94 -18.18 16.49
N MET A 202 58.52 -17.27 17.26
CA MET A 202 59.70 -16.53 16.83
C MET A 202 60.89 -16.97 17.69
N ASN A 203 61.96 -17.45 17.04
CA ASN A 203 63.21 -17.84 17.69
C ASN A 203 63.03 -18.85 18.85
N GLY A 204 62.07 -19.78 18.73
CA GLY A 204 61.80 -20.81 19.75
C GLY A 204 60.96 -20.34 20.94
N VAL A 205 60.58 -19.07 21.01
CA VAL A 205 59.69 -18.52 22.04
C VAL A 205 58.26 -18.44 21.51
N ILE A 206 57.30 -18.92 22.30
CA ILE A 206 55.86 -18.80 22.00
C ILE A 206 55.43 -17.37 22.31
N ASN A 207 55.01 -16.63 21.29
CA ASN A 207 54.48 -15.28 21.40
C ASN A 207 52.98 -15.29 21.02
N LYS A 208 52.13 -14.81 21.95
CA LYS A 208 50.67 -14.72 21.81
C LYS A 208 50.15 -13.28 21.63
N ASN A 209 51.04 -12.33 21.32
CA ASN A 209 50.67 -10.92 21.24
C ASN A 209 49.94 -10.54 19.94
N HIS A 210 49.90 -11.42 18.95
CA HIS A 210 49.23 -11.17 17.67
C HIS A 210 47.86 -11.84 17.66
N SER A 211 46.85 -11.11 17.16
CA SER A 211 45.53 -11.68 16.88
C SER A 211 45.24 -11.61 15.39
N ILE A 212 44.54 -12.62 14.86
CA ILE A 212 44.05 -12.61 13.49
C ILE A 212 42.56 -12.29 13.53
N ILE A 213 42.14 -11.36 12.68
CA ILE A 213 40.73 -11.03 12.46
C ILE A 213 40.39 -11.25 11.00
N LEU A 214 39.27 -11.92 10.74
CA LEU A 214 38.73 -12.02 9.39
C LEU A 214 38.03 -10.72 9.02
N LYS A 215 38.26 -10.22 7.81
CA LYS A 215 37.56 -9.05 7.29
C LYS A 215 36.36 -9.53 6.46
N PRO A 216 35.13 -9.37 6.96
CA PRO A 216 33.95 -9.74 6.19
C PRO A 216 33.76 -8.75 5.03
N GLU A 217 33.27 -9.25 3.89
CA GLU A 217 32.95 -8.40 2.74
C GLU A 217 31.64 -7.63 2.98
N PHE A 218 30.67 -8.30 3.59
CA PHE A 218 29.35 -7.76 3.90
C PHE A 218 29.09 -7.74 5.41
N THR A 219 28.38 -6.70 5.89
CA THR A 219 28.02 -6.57 7.32
C THR A 219 26.72 -7.32 7.66
N TYR A 220 25.79 -7.39 6.70
CA TYR A 220 24.52 -8.07 6.87
C TYR A 220 24.23 -9.01 5.71
N VAL A 221 23.72 -10.19 6.03
CA VAL A 221 23.37 -11.22 5.04
C VAL A 221 22.01 -11.79 5.40
N GLY A 222 21.10 -11.84 4.43
CA GLY A 222 19.89 -12.65 4.51
C GLY A 222 20.16 -14.03 3.93
N ILE A 223 19.86 -15.10 4.69
CA ILE A 223 20.07 -16.49 4.26
C ILE A 223 18.76 -17.27 4.40
N THR A 224 18.43 -18.10 3.41
CA THR A 224 17.26 -18.97 3.47
C THR A 224 17.41 -20.06 4.54
N LYS A 225 16.29 -20.61 5.01
CA LYS A 225 16.28 -21.66 6.04
C LYS A 225 17.06 -22.93 5.63
N ASN A 226 16.97 -23.32 4.36
CA ASN A 226 17.75 -24.44 3.79
C ASN A 226 19.22 -24.07 3.51
N ARG A 227 19.60 -22.80 3.73
CA ARG A 227 20.93 -22.24 3.46
C ARG A 227 21.35 -22.34 2.00
N GLU A 228 20.42 -22.51 1.06
CA GLU A 228 20.77 -22.64 -0.36
C GLU A 228 20.96 -21.30 -1.04
N GLU A 229 20.26 -20.27 -0.57
CA GLU A 229 20.25 -18.95 -1.20
C GLU A 229 20.56 -17.87 -0.17
N TYR A 230 21.16 -16.78 -0.66
CA TYR A 230 21.47 -15.63 0.18
C TYR A 230 21.37 -14.33 -0.60
N THR A 231 21.23 -13.23 0.12
CA THR A 231 21.39 -11.87 -0.38
C THR A 231 22.08 -11.02 0.69
N THR A 232 22.52 -9.82 0.34
CA THR A 232 23.31 -8.95 1.23
C THR A 232 22.65 -7.59 1.39
N PHE A 233 22.85 -7.02 2.58
CA PHE A 233 22.28 -5.73 2.94
C PHE A 233 23.35 -4.82 3.54
N THR A 234 23.19 -3.52 3.28
CA THR A 234 23.84 -2.44 4.00
C THR A 234 22.95 -1.93 5.12
N GLU A 235 23.53 -1.29 6.13
CA GLU A 235 22.77 -0.67 7.23
C GLU A 235 21.74 0.34 6.71
N THR A 236 22.09 1.13 5.68
CA THR A 236 21.17 2.09 5.04
C THR A 236 20.01 1.43 4.29
N GLN A 237 20.22 0.26 3.70
CA GLN A 237 19.16 -0.48 3.00
C GLN A 237 18.15 -1.06 3.99
N LEU A 238 18.61 -1.51 5.16
CA LEU A 238 17.73 -2.02 6.21
C LEU A 238 16.75 -0.97 6.74
N LEU A 239 17.13 0.31 6.73
CA LEU A 239 16.22 1.42 7.10
C LEU A 239 15.01 1.57 6.18
N SER A 240 15.07 1.01 4.98
CA SER A 240 13.97 1.04 4.01
C SER A 240 13.05 -0.18 4.11
N CYS A 241 13.39 -1.16 4.96
CA CYS A 241 12.51 -2.27 5.27
C CYS A 241 11.33 -1.82 6.14
N LYS A 242 10.20 -2.48 5.99
CA LYS A 242 8.98 -2.20 6.75
C LYS A 242 8.71 -3.33 7.71
N GLU A 243 8.69 -3.02 9.00
CA GLU A 243 8.31 -3.96 10.04
C GLU A 243 6.78 -4.08 10.11
N THR A 244 6.33 -5.32 10.30
CA THR A 244 4.94 -5.68 10.57
C THR A 244 4.91 -6.57 11.81
N GLU A 245 3.73 -6.87 12.35
CA GLU A 245 3.64 -7.75 13.53
C GLU A 245 4.17 -9.17 13.29
N ILE A 246 4.20 -9.63 12.04
CA ILE A 246 4.49 -11.04 11.70
C ILE A 246 5.87 -11.18 11.04
N PHE A 247 6.21 -10.26 10.13
CA PHE A 247 7.46 -10.32 9.35
C PHE A 247 7.98 -8.91 9.03
N THR A 248 9.24 -8.83 8.62
CA THR A 248 9.82 -7.61 8.07
C THR A 248 9.91 -7.73 6.55
N ILE A 249 9.31 -6.81 5.81
CA ILE A 249 9.38 -6.77 4.35
C ILE A 249 10.50 -5.83 3.94
N CYS A 250 11.46 -6.34 3.17
CA CYS A 250 12.51 -5.53 2.58
C CYS A 250 12.34 -5.44 1.06
N PRO A 251 12.59 -4.28 0.45
CA PRO A 251 12.79 -4.20 -0.99
C PRO A 251 13.95 -5.10 -1.44
N GLU A 252 13.86 -5.62 -2.66
CA GLU A 252 14.98 -6.34 -3.27
C GLU A 252 16.05 -5.33 -3.72
N PHE A 253 17.10 -5.17 -2.91
CA PHE A 253 18.23 -4.29 -3.23
C PHE A 253 19.34 -4.98 -3.99
N SER A 254 19.53 -6.27 -3.71
CA SER A 254 20.55 -7.14 -4.27
C SER A 254 19.87 -8.44 -4.68
N PRO A 255 20.26 -9.03 -5.83
CA PRO A 255 19.65 -10.26 -6.30
C PRO A 255 19.87 -11.37 -5.27
N VAL A 256 18.88 -12.26 -5.15
CA VAL A 256 19.01 -13.48 -4.38
C VAL A 256 19.87 -14.46 -5.18
N VAL A 257 20.97 -14.91 -4.58
CA VAL A 257 21.98 -15.74 -5.25
C VAL A 257 21.96 -17.14 -4.65
N HIS A 258 21.94 -18.15 -5.53
CA HIS A 258 22.16 -19.52 -5.10
C HIS A 258 23.63 -19.72 -4.73
N SER A 259 23.85 -20.28 -3.55
CA SER A 259 25.16 -20.48 -3.00
C SER A 259 25.95 -21.52 -3.81
N SER A 260 27.18 -21.17 -4.15
CA SER A 260 28.09 -21.94 -5.01
C SER A 260 29.48 -22.08 -4.38
N SER A 261 30.45 -22.64 -5.11
CA SER A 261 31.84 -22.71 -4.64
C SER A 261 32.56 -21.35 -4.59
N ARG A 262 31.96 -20.29 -5.12
CA ARG A 262 32.53 -18.92 -5.17
C ARG A 262 31.83 -17.95 -4.22
N ASN A 263 31.23 -18.41 -3.13
CA ASN A 263 30.58 -17.48 -2.22
C ASN A 263 31.59 -16.62 -1.46
N PRO A 264 31.15 -15.45 -0.97
CA PRO A 264 31.87 -14.68 0.02
C PRO A 264 32.28 -15.53 1.23
N CYS A 265 33.32 -15.08 1.92
CA CYS A 265 33.92 -15.76 3.07
C CYS A 265 32.87 -16.16 4.12
N GLU A 266 32.06 -15.18 4.53
CA GLU A 266 31.00 -15.29 5.53
C GLU A 266 29.94 -16.34 5.18
N ILE A 267 29.53 -16.43 3.92
CA ILE A 267 28.53 -17.41 3.47
C ILE A 267 29.12 -18.81 3.52
N SER A 268 30.38 -18.94 3.07
CA SER A 268 31.09 -20.20 3.07
C SER A 268 31.34 -20.71 4.49
N LEU A 269 31.74 -19.82 5.41
CA LEU A 269 31.91 -20.12 6.83
C LEU A 269 30.57 -20.43 7.51
N PHE A 270 29.48 -19.75 7.16
CA PHE A 270 28.17 -20.05 7.71
C PHE A 270 27.68 -21.45 7.33
N LYS A 271 28.03 -21.92 6.12
CA LYS A 271 27.72 -23.28 5.67
C LYS A 271 28.60 -24.33 6.31
N ASN A 272 29.92 -24.11 6.29
CA ASN A 272 30.93 -25.05 6.75
C ASN A 272 31.88 -24.33 7.71
N PRO A 273 31.53 -24.22 9.00
CA PRO A 273 32.30 -23.43 9.96
C PRO A 273 33.70 -24.00 10.24
N ASP A 274 33.89 -25.30 10.03
CA ASP A 274 35.14 -25.98 10.37
C ASP A 274 36.25 -25.79 9.32
N VAL A 275 35.94 -25.27 8.14
CA VAL A 275 36.90 -25.12 7.03
C VAL A 275 37.01 -23.66 6.65
N LEU A 276 38.19 -23.06 6.88
CA LEU A 276 38.47 -21.69 6.47
C LEU A 276 38.56 -21.58 4.92
N PRO A 277 37.64 -20.87 4.26
CA PRO A 277 37.69 -20.66 2.81
C PRO A 277 38.90 -19.84 2.38
N LYS A 278 39.45 -20.14 1.19
CA LYS A 278 40.54 -19.34 0.60
C LYS A 278 40.12 -17.91 0.20
N THR A 279 38.81 -17.66 0.12
CA THR A 279 38.25 -16.34 -0.18
C THR A 279 38.28 -15.38 1.00
N CYS A 280 38.58 -15.86 2.22
CA CYS A 280 38.63 -15.03 3.40
C CYS A 280 39.90 -14.18 3.46
N GLU A 281 39.74 -12.86 3.50
CA GLU A 281 40.84 -11.95 3.82
C GLU A 281 41.03 -11.87 5.34
N ALA A 282 42.28 -11.93 5.79
CA ALA A 282 42.64 -11.85 7.20
C ALA A 282 43.53 -10.62 7.44
N GLY A 283 43.26 -9.89 8.53
CA GLY A 283 44.14 -8.86 9.08
C GLY A 283 44.85 -9.34 10.35
N VAL A 284 46.01 -8.76 10.65
CA VAL A 284 46.72 -8.95 11.93
C VAL A 284 46.48 -7.71 12.78
N LEU A 285 46.12 -7.92 14.04
CA LEU A 285 45.99 -6.91 15.09
C LEU A 285 47.14 -7.06 16.10
#